data_AF-A0A2A4T185-F1
#
_entry.id   AF-A0A2A4T185-F1
#
_cell.length_a   1.000
_cell.length_b   1.000
_cell.length_c   1.000
_cell.angle_alpha   90.00
_cell.angle_beta   90.00
_cell.angle_gamma   90.00
#
_symmetry.space_group_name_H-M   'P 1'
#
loop_
_entity.id
_entity.type
_entity.pdbx_description
1 polymer ?
#
loop_
_entity_poly.entity_id
_entity_poly.type
_entity_poly.pdbx_seq_one_letter_code
_entity_poly.pdbx_strand_id
1 'polypeptide(L)'
;MDITDVGWEHKPPEYETGDYWFDGKFFVTQGVQDALSKEEILLIYAHIINLVQQKEGLDYLHVFLQKEKEYKLFFIDQVTRESLQSGEQPSEHNYSTLMFDHEY
;
A
#
# COMPACT_ATOMS: atom_id res chain seq x y z
N MET A 1 -3.25 -17.55 -0.55
CA MET A 1 -2.12 -17.20 -1.42
C MET A 1 -1.47 -16.03 -0.75
N ASP A 2 -0.19 -16.16 -0.44
CA ASP A 2 0.64 -15.14 0.17
C ASP A 2 1.39 -14.38 -0.93
N ILE A 3 1.76 -13.12 -0.70
CA ILE A 3 2.54 -12.34 -1.68
C ILE A 3 3.88 -13.02 -2.03
N THR A 4 4.44 -13.79 -1.10
CA THR A 4 5.69 -14.52 -1.31
C THR A 4 5.52 -15.70 -2.26
N ASP A 5 4.30 -16.25 -2.41
CA ASP A 5 4.01 -17.34 -3.36
C ASP A 5 4.20 -16.89 -4.82
N VAL A 6 4.17 -15.57 -5.07
CA VAL A 6 4.35 -14.95 -6.40
C VAL A 6 5.60 -14.06 -6.46
N GLY A 7 6.56 -14.28 -5.55
CA GLY A 7 7.89 -13.66 -5.60
C GLY A 7 7.96 -12.22 -5.10
N TRP A 8 6.91 -11.71 -4.48
CA TRP A 8 6.90 -10.41 -3.81
C TRP A 8 7.40 -10.53 -2.37
N GLU A 9 8.19 -9.54 -1.95
CA GLU A 9 8.65 -9.37 -0.58
C GLU A 9 8.21 -8.01 -0.06
N HIS A 10 7.46 -7.99 1.05
CA HIS A 10 7.13 -6.76 1.76
C HIS A 10 8.24 -6.42 2.76
N LYS A 11 8.84 -5.24 2.62
CA LYS A 11 9.86 -4.78 3.56
C LYS A 11 9.22 -4.29 4.85
N PRO A 12 9.89 -4.49 6.00
CA PRO A 12 9.48 -3.85 7.25
C PRO A 12 9.34 -2.34 7.03
N PRO A 13 8.25 -1.73 7.52
CA PRO A 13 8.10 -0.28 7.51
C PRO A 13 9.16 0.38 8.39
N GLU A 14 9.37 1.70 8.21
CA GLU A 14 10.28 2.45 9.08
C GLU A 14 9.72 2.55 10.50
N TYR A 15 8.39 2.66 10.61
CA TYR A 15 7.67 2.67 11.87
C TYR A 15 6.78 1.42 12.00
N GLU A 16 6.91 0.67 13.10
CA GLU A 16 6.08 -0.52 13.32
C GLU A 16 4.62 -0.20 13.71
N THR A 17 4.36 1.05 14.08
CA THR A 17 3.05 1.57 14.47
C THR A 17 2.78 2.85 13.69
N GLY A 18 1.54 3.07 13.29
CA GLY A 18 1.10 4.34 12.77
C GLY A 18 -0.42 4.42 12.72
N ASP A 19 -0.93 5.57 12.32
CA ASP A 19 -2.37 5.87 12.31
C ASP A 19 -2.97 5.80 10.89
N TYR A 20 -2.24 5.21 9.93
CA TYR A 20 -2.71 5.01 8.56
C TYR A 20 -3.46 3.69 8.45
N TRP A 21 -4.66 3.76 7.89
CA TRP A 21 -5.60 2.63 7.84
C TRP A 21 -5.76 2.03 6.44
N PHE A 22 -5.33 2.72 5.37
CA PHE A 22 -5.43 2.23 3.99
C PHE A 22 -6.87 1.85 3.56
N ASP A 23 -7.86 2.34 4.29
CA ASP A 23 -9.29 2.02 4.18
C ASP A 23 -10.04 2.88 3.16
N GLY A 24 -9.30 3.70 2.42
CA GLY A 24 -9.80 4.57 1.38
C GLY A 24 -10.03 3.88 0.04
N LYS A 25 -10.08 4.70 -1.00
CA LYS A 25 -9.98 4.21 -2.38
C LYS A 25 -8.55 3.79 -2.67
N PHE A 26 -8.39 2.86 -3.60
CA PHE A 26 -7.07 2.44 -4.04
C PHE A 26 -6.86 2.81 -5.50
N PHE A 27 -5.78 3.53 -5.77
CA PHE A 27 -5.35 3.91 -7.12
C PHE A 27 -4.04 3.20 -7.49
N VAL A 28 -3.89 2.95 -8.77
CA VAL A 28 -2.71 2.28 -9.33
C VAL A 28 -2.23 3.12 -10.50
N THR A 29 -0.94 3.45 -10.53
CA THR A 29 -0.37 4.18 -11.67
C THR A 29 -0.47 3.36 -12.95
N GLN A 30 -0.40 4.06 -14.09
CA GLN A 30 -0.44 3.38 -15.38
C GLN A 30 0.74 2.42 -15.55
N GLY A 31 1.93 2.80 -15.06
CA GLY A 31 3.11 1.93 -15.12
C GLY A 31 2.86 0.59 -14.44
N VAL A 32 2.31 0.60 -13.23
CA VAL A 32 1.98 -0.65 -12.52
C VAL A 32 0.89 -1.44 -13.23
N GLN A 33 -0.15 -0.79 -13.76
CA GLN A 33 -1.22 -1.47 -14.51
C GLN A 33 -0.70 -2.13 -15.81
N ASP A 34 0.32 -1.55 -16.45
CA ASP A 34 0.92 -2.09 -17.66
C ASP A 34 1.87 -3.27 -17.35
N ALA A 35 2.49 -3.28 -16.18
CA ALA A 35 3.53 -4.24 -15.80
C ALA A 35 3.03 -5.45 -14.98
N LEU A 36 1.94 -5.29 -14.22
CA LEU A 36 1.42 -6.31 -13.31
C LEU A 36 0.04 -6.79 -13.73
N SER A 37 -0.26 -8.05 -13.42
CA SER A 37 -1.62 -8.57 -13.51
C SER A 37 -2.53 -7.95 -12.45
N LYS A 38 -3.84 -7.96 -12.71
CA LYS A 38 -4.83 -7.50 -11.73
C LYS A 38 -4.78 -8.34 -10.45
N GLU A 39 -4.49 -9.63 -10.59
CA GLU A 39 -4.36 -10.58 -9.49
C GLU A 39 -3.17 -10.22 -8.59
N GLU A 40 -2.00 -9.89 -9.14
CA GLU A 40 -0.84 -9.43 -8.37
C GLU A 40 -1.14 -8.13 -7.62
N ILE A 41 -1.78 -7.17 -8.29
CA ILE A 41 -2.16 -5.88 -7.70
C ILE A 41 -3.13 -6.09 -6.53
N LEU A 42 -4.17 -6.91 -6.71
CA LEU A 42 -5.14 -7.21 -5.66
C LEU A 42 -4.53 -7.98 -4.49
N LEU A 43 -3.54 -8.84 -4.76
CA LEU A 43 -2.83 -9.58 -3.72
C LEU A 43 -2.00 -8.64 -2.83
N ILE A 44 -1.30 -7.68 -3.43
CA ILE A 44 -0.55 -6.62 -2.70
C ILE A 44 -1.51 -5.80 -1.83
N TYR A 45 -2.66 -5.40 -2.39
CA TYR A 45 -3.68 -4.66 -1.64
C TYR A 45 -4.21 -5.46 -0.45
N ALA A 46 -4.62 -6.71 -0.68
CA ALA A 46 -5.15 -7.57 0.38
C ALA A 46 -4.11 -7.82 1.50
N HIS A 47 -2.83 -7.91 1.16
CA HIS A 47 -1.74 -8.03 2.13
C HIS A 47 -1.68 -6.83 3.08
N ILE A 48 -1.71 -5.59 2.55
CA ILE A 48 -1.70 -4.38 3.39
C ILE A 48 -2.94 -4.28 4.27
N ILE A 49 -4.13 -4.53 3.71
CA ILE A 49 -5.39 -4.49 4.50
C ILE A 49 -5.38 -5.51 5.64
N ASN A 50 -4.83 -6.71 5.41
CA ASN A 50 -4.71 -7.70 6.48
C ASN A 50 -3.71 -7.25 7.56
N LEU A 51 -2.57 -6.66 7.16
CA LEU A 51 -1.58 -6.18 8.12
C LEU A 51 -2.10 -5.03 8.98
N VAL A 52 -2.81 -4.06 8.38
CA VAL A 52 -3.30 -2.90 9.12
C VAL A 52 -4.39 -3.29 10.13
N GLN A 53 -5.23 -4.26 9.79
CA GLN A 53 -6.21 -4.83 10.72
C GLN A 53 -5.55 -5.57 11.88
N GLN A 54 -4.45 -6.29 11.63
CA GLN A 54 -3.71 -7.01 12.68
C GLN A 54 -2.93 -6.08 13.61
N LYS A 55 -2.46 -4.94 13.09
CA LYS A 55 -1.62 -3.98 13.80
C LYS A 55 -2.40 -2.79 14.37
N GLU A 56 -3.69 -2.68 14.06
CA GLU A 56 -4.57 -1.56 14.39
C GLU A 56 -4.08 -0.21 13.83
N GLY A 57 -3.38 -0.26 12.70
CA GLY A 57 -2.72 0.88 12.07
C GLY A 57 -1.27 0.57 11.68
N LEU A 58 -0.74 1.30 10.69
CA LEU A 58 0.60 1.11 10.15
C LEU A 58 1.25 2.44 9.76
N ASP A 59 2.53 2.38 9.40
CA ASP A 59 3.25 3.44 8.68
C ASP A 59 2.58 3.76 7.35
N TYR A 60 2.76 4.99 6.85
CA TYR A 60 2.08 5.47 5.65
C TYR A 60 2.67 4.92 4.35
N LEU A 61 3.95 4.52 4.37
CA LEU A 61 4.70 4.00 3.23
C LEU A 61 5.05 2.53 3.42
N HIS A 62 4.68 1.72 2.44
CA HIS A 62 5.06 0.32 2.37
C HIS A 62 5.81 0.01 1.08
N VAL A 63 6.89 -0.76 1.20
CA VAL A 63 7.79 -1.08 0.09
C VAL A 63 7.68 -2.55 -0.27
N PHE A 64 7.45 -2.84 -1.54
CA PHE A 64 7.41 -4.20 -2.08
C PHE A 64 8.51 -4.40 -3.10
N LEU A 65 9.23 -5.52 -3.00
CA LEU A 65 10.25 -5.93 -3.97
C LEU A 65 9.83 -7.20 -4.69
N GLN A 66 9.95 -7.24 -6.01
CA GLN A 66 9.82 -8.46 -6.80
C GLN A 66 11.23 -8.96 -7.17
N LYS A 67 11.57 -10.18 -6.73
CA LYS A 67 12.93 -10.72 -6.83
C LYS A 67 13.40 -11.07 -8.25
N GLU A 68 12.50 -11.51 -9.11
CA GLU A 68 12.78 -11.95 -10.48
C GLU A 68 12.75 -10.81 -11.50
N LYS A 69 11.82 -9.86 -11.33
CA LYS A 69 11.61 -8.73 -12.24
C LYS A 69 12.36 -7.46 -11.81
N GLU A 70 13.03 -7.49 -10.66
CA GLU A 70 13.70 -6.34 -10.04
C GLU A 70 12.78 -5.12 -9.85
N TYR A 71 11.48 -5.38 -9.66
CA TYR A 71 10.51 -4.33 -9.43
C TYR A 71 10.56 -3.87 -7.98
N LYS A 72 10.46 -2.56 -7.80
CA LYS A 72 10.27 -1.92 -6.50
C LYS A 72 9.04 -1.06 -6.56
N LEU A 73 8.07 -1.36 -5.69
CA LEU A 73 6.81 -0.63 -5.60
C LEU A 73 6.71 0.06 -4.25
N PHE A 74 6.06 1.23 -4.27
CA PHE A 74 5.58 1.93 -3.10
C PHE A 74 4.07 1.85 -3.04
N PHE A 75 3.56 1.55 -1.85
CA PHE A 75 2.15 1.61 -1.49
C PHE A 75 2.01 2.67 -0.41
N ILE A 76 1.30 3.76 -0.72
CA ILE A 76 1.33 4.98 0.10
C ILE A 76 -0.09 5.43 0.42
N ASP A 77 -0.35 5.75 1.68
CA ASP A 77 -1.53 6.50 2.13
C ASP A 77 -1.11 7.89 2.58
N GLN A 78 -1.96 8.88 2.34
CA GLN A 78 -1.68 10.29 2.59
C GLN A 78 -2.46 10.83 3.79
N VAL A 79 -3.43 10.06 4.30
CA VAL A 79 -4.35 10.55 5.33
C VAL A 79 -4.38 9.61 6.52
N THR A 80 -4.11 10.17 7.69
CA THR A 80 -4.26 9.45 8.96
C THR A 80 -5.73 9.31 9.32
N ARG A 81 -6.04 8.27 10.10
CA ARG A 81 -7.37 8.06 10.65
C ARG A 81 -7.81 9.22 11.53
N GLU A 82 -6.91 9.78 12.34
CA GLU A 82 -7.16 10.93 13.21
C GLU A 82 -7.58 12.16 12.39
N SER A 83 -6.87 12.48 11.29
CA SER A 83 -7.20 13.63 10.44
C SER A 83 -8.55 13.45 9.72
N LEU A 84 -8.96 12.22 9.41
CA LEU A 84 -10.32 11.96 8.89
C LEU A 84 -11.39 12.12 9.97
N GLN A 85 -11.13 11.64 11.18
CA GLN A 85 -12.08 11.69 12.30
C GLN A 85 -12.28 13.12 12.83
N SER A 86 -11.22 13.91 12.85
CA SER A 86 -11.26 15.32 13.26
C SER A 86 -11.88 16.23 12.19
N GLY A 87 -11.98 15.76 10.95
CA GLY A 87 -12.44 16.54 9.80
C GLY A 87 -11.39 17.50 9.24
N GLU A 88 -10.12 17.36 9.64
CA GLU A 88 -9.00 18.11 9.07
C GLU A 88 -8.81 17.79 7.58
N GLN A 89 -9.02 16.53 7.21
CA GLN A 89 -8.97 16.07 5.82
C GLN A 89 -10.36 15.62 5.36
N PRO A 90 -10.79 16.00 4.14
CA PRO A 90 -12.04 15.52 3.59
C PRO A 90 -11.95 14.02 3.28
N SER A 91 -13.08 13.32 3.40
CA SER A 91 -13.16 11.88 3.09
C SER A 91 -12.82 11.55 1.63
N GLU A 92 -12.88 12.52 0.73
CA GLU A 92 -12.45 12.39 -0.66
C GLU A 92 -10.95 12.15 -0.81
N HIS A 93 -10.15 12.58 0.16
CA HIS A 93 -8.71 12.34 0.21
C HIS A 93 -8.35 11.00 0.86
N ASN A 94 -9.31 10.25 1.39
CA ASN A 94 -9.07 8.91 1.90
C ASN A 94 -8.82 7.96 0.71
N TYR A 95 -7.58 7.91 0.26
CA TYR A 95 -7.12 7.00 -0.76
C TYR A 95 -5.64 6.64 -0.59
N SER A 96 -5.29 5.45 -1.05
CA SER A 96 -3.92 4.97 -1.18
C SER A 96 -3.54 4.80 -2.65
N THR A 97 -2.23 4.82 -2.91
CA THR A 97 -1.68 4.66 -4.26
C THR A 97 -0.60 3.59 -4.29
N LEU A 98 -0.66 2.69 -5.28
CA LEU A 98 0.42 1.79 -5.65
C LEU A 98 1.12 2.32 -6.90
N MET A 99 2.44 2.46 -6.82
CA MET A 99 3.28 2.96 -7.89
C MET A 99 4.68 2.34 -7.86
N PHE A 100 5.41 2.43 -8.97
CA PHE A 100 6.83 2.13 -8.96
C PHE A 100 7.62 3.21 -8.20
N ASP A 101 8.78 2.82 -7.67
CA ASP A 101 9.64 3.71 -6.90
C ASP A 101 10.16 4.91 -7.71
N HIS A 102 10.33 4.75 -9.02
CA HIS A 102 10.76 5.81 -9.92
C HIS A 102 9.61 6.71 -10.42
N GLU A 103 8.36 6.42 -10.03
CA GLU A 103 7.19 7.28 -10.28
C GLU A 103 6.90 8.24 -9.12
N TYR A 104 7.58 8.07 -7.98
CA TYR A 104 7.47 8.89 -6.76
C TYR A 104 8.46 10.07 -6.78
#